data_AF-A0A075MV59-F1
#
_entry.id   AF-A0A075MV59-F1
#
_cell.length_a   1.000
_cell.length_b   1.000
_cell.length_c   1.000
_cell.angle_alpha   90.00
_cell.angle_beta   90.00
_cell.angle_gamma   90.00
#
_symmetry.space_group_name_H-M   'P 1'
#
loop_
_entity.id
_entity.type
_entity.pdbx_description
1 polymer ?
#
loop_
_entity_poly.entity_id
_entity_poly.type
_entity_poly.pdbx_seq_one_letter_code
_entity_poly.pdbx_strand_id
1 'polypeptide(L)'
;MQWDNDSKDSDVKKAKTETITFRLPTVLIDELRMDADLEGVTLNSYVARIFVNHVQWERYERKVGLLPMTEAFLGEALIRLSDEQIVNLAQKIEKQRFKRILAFMNDSPNIDDFVEIMRTWLTVSWIQQNIEFRDGKYYFKIQHNLGSKWSLYVKTLISELSQDVLGKQTDIRMMDGDTICFTFSA
;
A
#
# COMPACT_ATOMS: atom_id res chain seq x y z
N MET A 1 -17.95 40.70 28.31
CA MET A 1 -16.98 40.31 27.27
C MET A 1 -17.05 38.80 27.18
N GLN A 2 -17.99 38.32 26.37
CA GLN A 2 -18.33 36.92 26.17
C GLN A 2 -17.56 36.49 24.93
N TRP A 3 -16.75 35.44 25.05
CA TRP A 3 -16.01 34.89 23.92
C TRP A 3 -16.85 33.75 23.36
N ASP A 4 -17.51 34.02 22.23
CA ASP A 4 -18.19 33.02 21.44
C ASP A 4 -17.16 32.05 20.86
N ASN A 5 -17.29 30.79 21.25
CA ASN A 5 -16.48 29.67 20.81
C ASN A 5 -17.11 29.11 19.52
N ASP A 6 -16.87 29.78 18.39
CA ASP A 6 -17.19 29.25 17.06
C ASP A 6 -16.13 28.20 16.68
N SER A 7 -16.30 26.98 17.20
CA SER A 7 -15.65 25.79 16.66
C SER A 7 -16.28 25.45 15.31
N LYS A 8 -15.66 25.92 14.22
CA LYS A 8 -15.88 25.39 12.87
C LYS A 8 -15.38 23.94 12.82
N ASP A 9 -16.25 23.02 13.21
CA ASP A 9 -16.09 21.61 12.92
C ASP A 9 -16.23 21.42 11.41
N SER A 10 -15.17 20.95 10.77
CA SER A 10 -15.11 20.79 9.33
C SER A 10 -15.97 19.60 8.92
N ASP A 11 -17.10 19.89 8.26
CA ASP A 11 -17.97 18.92 7.59
C ASP A 11 -17.18 18.06 6.59
N VAL A 12 -16.68 16.91 7.05
CA VAL A 12 -16.31 15.79 6.18
C VAL A 12 -17.62 15.22 5.65
N LYS A 13 -17.98 15.56 4.39
CA LYS A 13 -19.16 15.01 3.71
C LYS A 13 -19.18 13.49 3.85
N LYS A 14 -20.10 12.97 4.67
CA LYS A 14 -20.32 11.52 4.82
C LYS A 14 -20.70 10.96 3.45
N ALA A 15 -19.93 9.98 2.97
CA ALA A 15 -20.23 9.27 1.73
C ALA A 15 -21.64 8.65 1.80
N LYS A 16 -22.39 8.71 0.69
CA LYS A 16 -23.72 8.09 0.60
C LYS A 16 -23.56 6.58 0.72
N THR A 17 -24.30 5.96 1.63
CA THR A 17 -24.33 4.50 1.79
C THR A 17 -25.62 3.93 1.20
N GLU A 18 -25.55 2.69 0.70
CA GLU A 18 -26.70 1.95 0.18
C GLU A 18 -26.76 0.57 0.83
N THR A 19 -27.97 0.07 1.07
CA THR A 19 -28.17 -1.25 1.70
C THR A 19 -28.24 -2.32 0.62
N ILE A 20 -27.42 -3.36 0.79
CA ILE A 20 -27.40 -4.56 -0.06
C ILE A 20 -27.69 -5.79 0.80
N THR A 21 -28.31 -6.82 0.22
CA THR A 21 -28.64 -8.06 0.93
C THR A 21 -28.09 -9.26 0.16
N PHE A 22 -27.34 -10.12 0.85
CA PHE A 22 -26.78 -11.35 0.30
C PHE A 22 -27.34 -12.56 1.06
N ARG A 23 -27.51 -13.69 0.35
CA ARG A 23 -27.75 -14.99 0.97
C ARG A 23 -26.44 -15.75 1.00
N LEU A 24 -25.88 -15.96 2.19
CA LEU A 24 -24.63 -16.68 2.40
C LEU A 24 -24.90 -17.94 3.25
N PRO A 25 -24.07 -19.00 3.12
CA PRO A 25 -24.13 -20.14 4.02
C PRO A 25 -23.96 -19.70 5.48
N THR A 26 -24.75 -20.25 6.40
CA THR A 26 -24.69 -19.89 7.83
C THR A 26 -23.29 -20.06 8.39
N VAL A 27 -22.60 -21.15 8.04
CA VAL A 27 -21.21 -21.42 8.46
C VAL A 27 -20.28 -20.26 8.08
N LEU A 28 -20.41 -19.69 6.88
CA LEU A 28 -19.59 -18.55 6.45
C LEU A 28 -19.91 -17.28 7.26
N ILE A 29 -21.18 -17.05 7.57
CA ILE A 29 -21.59 -15.89 8.39
C ILE A 29 -21.00 -16.01 9.80
N ASP A 30 -20.99 -17.21 10.36
CA ASP A 30 -20.47 -17.45 11.71
C ASP A 30 -18.95 -17.26 11.77
N GLU A 31 -18.19 -17.75 10.78
CA GLU A 31 -16.75 -17.47 10.68
C GLU A 31 -16.45 -15.96 10.55
N LEU A 32 -17.16 -15.24 9.66
CA LEU A 32 -16.98 -13.80 9.50
C LEU A 32 -17.32 -13.00 10.76
N ARG A 33 -18.27 -13.48 11.57
CA ARG A 33 -18.59 -12.88 12.88
C ARG A 33 -17.47 -13.13 13.88
N MET A 34 -16.95 -14.35 13.94
CA MET A 34 -15.83 -14.69 14.80
C MET A 34 -14.61 -13.82 14.48
N ASP A 35 -14.27 -13.66 13.21
CA ASP A 35 -13.16 -12.78 12.78
C ASP A 35 -13.41 -11.31 13.14
N ALA A 36 -14.63 -10.82 12.93
CA ALA A 36 -15.00 -9.45 13.30
C ALA A 36 -14.91 -9.22 14.82
N ASP A 37 -15.34 -10.18 15.63
CA ASP A 37 -15.27 -10.14 17.09
C ASP A 37 -13.80 -10.21 17.57
N LEU A 38 -12.97 -11.05 16.97
CA LEU A 38 -11.52 -11.13 17.25
C LEU A 38 -10.80 -9.81 16.98
N GLU A 39 -11.23 -9.08 15.95
CA GLU A 39 -10.70 -7.76 15.61
C GLU A 39 -11.39 -6.59 16.34
N GLY A 40 -12.44 -6.86 17.13
CA GLY A 40 -13.19 -5.84 17.86
C GLY A 40 -13.98 -4.87 16.96
N VAL A 41 -14.38 -5.32 15.76
CA VAL A 41 -15.14 -4.53 14.78
C VAL A 41 -16.53 -5.12 14.53
N THR A 42 -17.45 -4.32 13.97
CA THR A 42 -18.75 -4.85 13.57
C THR A 42 -18.62 -5.74 12.33
N LEU A 43 -19.49 -6.74 12.19
CA LEU A 43 -19.57 -7.57 10.97
C LEU A 43 -19.70 -6.72 9.69
N ASN A 44 -20.49 -5.64 9.74
CA ASN A 44 -20.64 -4.74 8.59
C ASN A 44 -19.33 -4.04 8.23
N SER A 45 -18.58 -3.54 9.22
CA SER A 45 -17.28 -2.92 9.00
C SER A 45 -16.26 -3.93 8.45
N TYR A 46 -16.26 -5.15 8.97
CA TYR A 46 -15.38 -6.23 8.52
C TYR A 46 -15.66 -6.62 7.06
N VAL A 47 -16.92 -6.89 6.73
CA VAL A 47 -17.36 -7.26 5.38
C VAL A 47 -17.16 -6.11 4.39
N ALA A 48 -17.44 -4.87 4.78
CA ALA A 48 -17.15 -3.70 3.96
C ALA A 48 -15.65 -3.61 3.63
N ARG A 49 -14.77 -3.88 4.60
CA ARG A 49 -13.32 -3.91 4.37
C ARG A 49 -12.91 -5.01 3.39
N ILE A 50 -13.51 -6.21 3.49
CA ILE A 50 -13.28 -7.28 2.50
C ILE A 50 -13.67 -6.82 1.09
N PHE A 51 -14.85 -6.21 0.92
CA PHE A 51 -15.28 -5.72 -0.39
C PHE A 51 -14.41 -4.59 -0.93
N VAL A 52 -13.98 -3.67 -0.06
CA VAL A 52 -13.03 -2.61 -0.41
C VAL A 52 -11.71 -3.24 -0.88
N ASN A 53 -11.14 -4.19 -0.13
CA ASN A 53 -9.93 -4.90 -0.50
C ASN A 53 -10.08 -5.63 -1.85
N HIS A 54 -11.23 -6.26 -2.08
CA HIS A 54 -11.50 -6.94 -3.35
C HIS A 54 -11.52 -5.98 -4.55
N VAL A 55 -12.25 -4.87 -4.43
CA VAL A 55 -12.44 -3.89 -5.50
C VAL A 55 -11.17 -3.09 -5.76
N GLN A 56 -10.49 -2.66 -4.70
CA GLN A 56 -9.23 -1.93 -4.83
C GLN A 56 -8.13 -2.83 -5.35
N TRP A 57 -8.09 -4.10 -4.91
CA TRP A 57 -6.91 -4.93 -5.13
C TRP A 57 -7.11 -6.35 -5.65
N GLU A 58 -7.83 -7.24 -4.95
CA GLU A 58 -7.75 -8.69 -5.23
C GLU A 58 -8.12 -9.04 -6.68
N ARG A 59 -8.99 -8.24 -7.31
CA ARG A 59 -9.37 -8.38 -8.72
C ARG A 59 -8.21 -8.14 -9.71
N TYR A 60 -7.13 -7.50 -9.26
CA TYR A 60 -5.93 -7.16 -10.03
C TYR A 60 -4.72 -8.01 -9.68
N GLU A 61 -4.63 -8.57 -8.47
CA GLU A 61 -3.47 -9.35 -7.98
C GLU A 61 -2.98 -10.40 -8.99
N ARG A 62 -3.91 -11.20 -9.53
CA ARG A 62 -3.60 -12.24 -10.53
C ARG A 62 -3.17 -11.66 -11.88
N LYS A 63 -3.69 -10.48 -12.25
CA LYS A 63 -3.36 -9.82 -13.51
C LYS A 63 -1.97 -9.20 -13.49
N VAL A 64 -1.51 -8.78 -12.32
CA VAL A 64 -0.17 -8.21 -12.13
C VAL A 64 0.89 -9.26 -11.77
N GLY A 65 0.44 -10.49 -11.47
CA GLY A 65 1.27 -11.67 -11.24
C GLY A 65 2.05 -11.63 -9.93
N LEU A 66 1.41 -11.12 -8.88
CA LEU A 66 1.91 -11.25 -7.52
C LEU A 66 1.60 -12.63 -6.97
N LEU A 67 2.52 -13.13 -6.14
CA LEU A 67 2.46 -14.47 -5.58
C LEU A 67 2.67 -14.38 -4.06
N PRO A 68 1.87 -15.10 -3.27
CA PRO A 68 2.12 -15.22 -1.84
C PRO A 68 3.42 -16.01 -1.62
N MET A 69 4.27 -15.51 -0.72
CA MET A 69 5.46 -16.19 -0.24
C MET A 69 5.69 -15.84 1.24
N THR A 70 6.40 -16.70 1.97
CA THR A 70 6.72 -16.42 3.38
C THR A 70 7.83 -15.38 3.49
N GLU A 71 7.80 -14.58 4.56
CA GLU A 71 8.88 -13.62 4.86
C GLU A 71 10.24 -14.31 4.94
N ALA A 72 10.29 -15.50 5.55
CA ALA A 72 11.52 -16.30 5.67
C ALA A 72 12.10 -16.69 4.31
N PHE A 73 11.26 -17.14 3.36
CA PHE A 73 11.72 -17.48 2.01
C PHE A 73 12.31 -16.25 1.30
N LEU A 74 11.60 -15.12 1.36
CA LEU A 74 12.02 -13.90 0.69
C LEU A 74 13.32 -13.35 1.30
N GLY A 75 13.43 -13.31 2.63
CA GLY A 75 14.65 -12.88 3.33
C GLY A 75 15.87 -13.74 2.97
N GLU A 76 15.72 -15.07 3.03
CA GLU A 76 16.79 -16.01 2.68
C GLU A 76 17.16 -15.99 1.18
N ALA A 77 16.21 -15.69 0.30
CA ALA A 77 16.51 -15.51 -1.12
C ALA A 77 17.32 -14.23 -1.34
N LEU A 78 16.93 -13.12 -0.70
CA LEU A 78 17.56 -11.81 -0.87
C LEU A 78 18.96 -11.75 -0.30
N ILE A 79 19.24 -12.40 0.84
CA ILE A 79 20.57 -12.38 1.46
C ILE A 79 21.66 -13.02 0.57
N ARG A 80 21.26 -13.94 -0.32
CA ARG A 80 22.16 -14.60 -1.27
C ARG A 80 22.51 -13.73 -2.48
N LEU A 81 21.80 -12.63 -2.69
CA LEU A 81 22.06 -11.69 -3.79
C LEU A 81 23.04 -10.60 -3.34
N SER A 82 23.98 -10.28 -4.22
CA SER A 82 24.80 -9.07 -4.08
C SER A 82 23.93 -7.81 -4.18
N ASP A 83 24.41 -6.69 -3.63
CA ASP A 83 23.73 -5.40 -3.74
C ASP A 83 23.52 -5.00 -5.21
N GLU A 84 24.50 -5.28 -6.06
CA GLU A 84 24.41 -5.03 -7.50
C GLU A 84 23.29 -5.85 -8.16
N GLN A 85 23.14 -7.12 -7.79
CA GLN A 85 22.06 -7.96 -8.31
C GLN A 85 20.68 -7.46 -7.87
N ILE A 86 20.56 -6.98 -6.63
CA ILE A 86 19.32 -6.40 -6.11
C ILE A 86 18.96 -5.09 -6.83
N VAL A 87 19.93 -4.21 -7.02
CA VAL A 87 19.74 -2.96 -7.75
C VAL A 87 19.33 -3.24 -9.20
N ASN A 88 20.00 -4.19 -9.86
CA ASN A 88 19.64 -4.61 -11.21
C ASN A 88 18.23 -5.20 -11.30
N LEU A 89 17.82 -6.03 -10.33
CA LEU A 89 16.46 -6.59 -10.25
C LEU A 89 15.41 -5.47 -10.18
N ALA A 90 15.60 -4.50 -9.29
CA ALA A 90 14.71 -3.36 -9.15
C ALA A 90 14.65 -2.50 -10.43
N GLN A 91 15.82 -2.10 -10.97
CA GLN A 91 15.92 -1.16 -12.09
C GLN A 91 15.46 -1.73 -13.44
N LYS A 92 15.81 -2.99 -13.72
CA LYS A 92 15.64 -3.57 -15.06
C LYS A 92 14.40 -4.43 -15.18
N ILE A 93 14.05 -5.17 -14.14
CA ILE A 93 12.95 -6.15 -14.18
C ILE A 93 11.69 -5.53 -13.59
N GLU A 94 11.73 -5.17 -12.31
CA GLU A 94 10.51 -4.81 -11.57
C GLU A 94 10.00 -3.42 -11.92
N LYS A 95 10.87 -2.44 -12.18
CA LYS A 95 10.48 -1.13 -12.71
C LYS A 95 9.58 -1.24 -13.94
N GLN A 96 9.98 -2.04 -14.92
CA GLN A 96 9.22 -2.19 -16.17
C GLN A 96 7.87 -2.85 -15.92
N ARG A 97 7.79 -3.75 -14.93
CA ARG A 97 6.54 -4.39 -14.54
C ARG A 97 5.58 -3.39 -13.91
N PHE A 98 6.03 -2.63 -12.91
CA PHE A 98 5.20 -1.60 -12.26
C PHE A 98 4.76 -0.50 -13.24
N LYS A 99 5.60 -0.08 -14.20
CA LYS A 99 5.18 0.86 -15.26
C LYS A 99 4.04 0.31 -16.12
N ARG A 100 4.09 -0.97 -16.50
CA ARG A 100 2.99 -1.60 -17.25
C ARG A 100 1.71 -1.69 -16.43
N ILE A 101 1.81 -1.93 -15.13
CA ILE A 101 0.65 -1.96 -14.24
C ILE A 101 0.02 -0.56 -14.14
N LEU A 102 0.83 0.48 -13.91
CA LEU A 102 0.37 1.87 -13.88
C LEU A 102 -0.32 2.27 -15.19
N ALA A 103 0.31 1.99 -16.33
CA ALA A 103 -0.28 2.28 -17.64
C ALA A 103 -1.57 1.49 -17.92
N PHE A 104 -1.73 0.31 -17.34
CA PHE A 104 -2.98 -0.46 -17.43
C PHE A 104 -4.10 0.14 -16.57
N MET A 105 -3.77 0.77 -15.44
CA MET A 105 -4.74 1.41 -14.56
C MET A 105 -5.20 2.77 -15.09
N ASN A 106 -4.26 3.57 -15.62
CA ASN A 106 -4.52 4.89 -16.17
C ASN A 106 -3.51 5.18 -17.29
N ASP A 107 -3.98 5.71 -18.43
CA ASP A 107 -3.13 6.05 -19.58
C ASP A 107 -2.09 7.15 -19.25
N SER A 108 -2.39 8.02 -18.27
CA SER A 108 -1.48 9.06 -17.79
C SER A 108 -1.45 9.09 -16.25
N PRO A 109 -0.68 8.19 -15.61
CA PRO A 109 -0.62 8.08 -14.16
C PRO A 109 -0.14 9.37 -13.51
N ASN A 110 -0.88 9.85 -12.51
CA ASN A 110 -0.46 10.98 -11.68
C ASN A 110 0.16 10.50 -10.35
N ILE A 111 0.48 11.44 -9.46
CA ILE A 111 1.07 11.11 -8.16
C ILE A 111 0.13 10.32 -7.25
N ASP A 112 -1.18 10.55 -7.32
CA ASP A 112 -2.16 9.82 -6.53
C ASP A 112 -2.26 8.37 -7.00
N ASP A 113 -2.24 8.14 -8.32
CA ASP A 113 -2.18 6.79 -8.91
C ASP A 113 -0.91 6.05 -8.47
N PHE A 114 0.22 6.76 -8.43
CA PHE A 114 1.49 6.23 -7.94
C PHE A 114 1.44 5.88 -6.45
N VAL A 115 0.89 6.77 -5.62
CA VAL A 115 0.74 6.52 -4.18
C VAL A 115 -0.18 5.33 -3.93
N GLU A 116 -1.25 5.20 -4.70
CA GLU A 116 -2.22 4.12 -4.55
C GLU A 116 -1.64 2.77 -4.95
N ILE A 117 -0.87 2.67 -6.04
CA ILE A 117 -0.23 1.40 -6.39
C ILE A 117 0.79 0.96 -5.33
N MET A 118 1.53 1.93 -4.75
CA MET A 118 2.52 1.66 -3.70
C MET A 118 1.85 1.21 -2.40
N ARG A 119 0.81 1.94 -1.95
CA ARG A 119 -0.03 1.55 -0.82
C ARG A 119 -0.58 0.14 -1.01
N THR A 120 -1.08 -0.14 -2.21
CA THR A 120 -1.67 -1.42 -2.52
C THR A 120 -0.63 -2.54 -2.45
N TRP A 121 0.51 -2.40 -3.14
CA TRP A 121 1.58 -3.39 -3.13
C TRP A 121 2.10 -3.72 -1.72
N LEU A 122 2.23 -2.72 -0.87
CA LEU A 122 2.69 -2.92 0.51
C LEU A 122 1.60 -3.58 1.39
N THR A 123 0.34 -3.16 1.25
CA THR A 123 -0.80 -3.75 1.99
C THR A 123 -0.91 -5.25 1.75
N VAL A 124 -0.75 -5.67 0.50
CA VAL A 124 -1.01 -7.05 0.06
C VAL A 124 0.20 -7.95 0.31
N SER A 125 1.36 -7.33 0.46
CA SER A 125 2.56 -7.96 0.97
C SER A 125 2.58 -8.01 2.50
N TRP A 126 1.48 -7.60 3.16
CA TRP A 126 1.32 -7.55 4.62
C TRP A 126 2.42 -6.72 5.32
N ILE A 127 2.98 -5.74 4.62
CA ILE A 127 4.05 -4.88 5.13
C ILE A 127 3.42 -3.76 5.95
N GLN A 128 3.98 -3.53 7.15
CA GLN A 128 3.54 -2.44 8.01
C GLN A 128 3.91 -1.09 7.39
N GLN A 129 2.93 -0.19 7.37
CA GLN A 129 3.09 1.10 6.71
C GLN A 129 2.23 2.17 7.37
N ASN A 130 2.74 3.39 7.39
CA ASN A 130 1.97 4.59 7.62
C ASN A 130 2.17 5.53 6.43
N ILE A 131 1.06 5.99 5.85
CA ILE A 131 1.08 6.90 4.71
C ILE A 131 0.18 8.09 5.04
N GLU A 132 0.78 9.26 5.19
CA GLU A 132 0.09 10.48 5.59
C GLU A 132 0.18 11.54 4.49
N PHE A 133 -0.89 12.30 4.27
CA PHE A 133 -0.89 13.45 3.39
C PHE A 133 -0.99 14.73 4.20
N ARG A 134 0.05 15.58 4.16
CA ARG A 134 0.13 16.86 4.88
C ARG A 134 0.92 17.87 4.04
N ASP A 135 0.50 19.14 4.05
CA ASP A 135 1.19 20.24 3.37
C ASP A 135 1.49 19.99 1.87
N GLY A 136 0.56 19.33 1.16
CA GLY A 136 0.72 18.99 -0.25
C GLY A 136 1.74 17.88 -0.51
N LYS A 137 2.12 17.11 0.51
CA LYS A 137 3.11 16.05 0.44
C LYS A 137 2.60 14.75 1.03
N TYR A 138 2.99 13.65 0.41
CA TYR A 138 2.80 12.31 0.94
C TYR A 138 4.04 11.88 1.72
N TYR A 139 3.85 11.42 2.95
CA TYR A 139 4.89 10.89 3.82
C TYR A 139 4.66 9.41 4.01
N PHE A 140 5.63 8.61 3.59
CA PHE A 140 5.62 7.17 3.76
C PHE A 140 6.59 6.78 4.86
N LYS A 141 6.13 5.90 5.75
CA LYS A 141 6.97 5.14 6.67
C LYS A 141 6.61 3.68 6.51
N ILE A 142 7.56 2.88 6.06
CA ILE A 142 7.43 1.43 5.86
C ILE A 142 8.29 0.74 6.90
N GLN A 143 7.74 -0.27 7.57
CA GLN A 143 8.44 -1.12 8.51
C GLN A 143 8.26 -2.58 8.10
N HIS A 144 9.36 -3.33 8.08
CA HIS A 144 9.40 -4.73 7.65
C HIS A 144 10.48 -5.48 8.42
N ASN A 145 10.52 -6.82 8.32
CA ASN A 145 11.52 -7.67 8.98
C ASN A 145 12.31 -8.50 7.96
N LEU A 146 12.68 -7.88 6.83
CA LEU A 146 13.27 -8.57 5.67
C LEU A 146 14.74 -8.19 5.42
N GLY A 147 15.31 -7.35 6.28
CA GLY A 147 16.69 -6.93 6.26
C GLY A 147 17.02 -5.85 5.23
N SER A 148 18.26 -5.38 5.31
CA SER A 148 18.78 -4.27 4.50
C SER A 148 18.74 -4.51 2.99
N LYS A 149 18.79 -5.76 2.54
CA LYS A 149 18.68 -6.14 1.12
C LYS A 149 17.29 -5.83 0.55
N TRP A 150 16.24 -6.09 1.33
CA TRP A 150 14.89 -5.70 0.94
C TRP A 150 14.74 -4.17 0.97
N SER A 151 15.28 -3.51 2.00
CA SER A 151 15.32 -2.04 2.05
C SER A 151 15.97 -1.43 0.82
N LEU A 152 17.11 -1.98 0.38
CA LEU A 152 17.81 -1.57 -0.84
C LEU A 152 16.92 -1.77 -2.07
N TYR A 153 16.31 -2.94 -2.21
CA TYR A 153 15.40 -3.24 -3.32
C TYR A 153 14.26 -2.22 -3.41
N VAL A 154 13.55 -1.96 -2.30
CA VAL A 154 12.41 -1.04 -2.26
C VAL A 154 12.85 0.39 -2.52
N LYS A 155 13.93 0.84 -1.88
CA LYS A 155 14.51 2.17 -2.13
C LYS A 155 14.82 2.37 -3.61
N THR A 156 15.51 1.42 -4.23
CA THR A 156 15.88 1.52 -5.65
C THR A 156 14.64 1.53 -6.53
N LEU A 157 13.69 0.63 -6.31
CA LEU A 157 12.47 0.55 -7.12
C LEU A 157 11.65 1.84 -7.05
N ILE A 158 11.42 2.36 -5.85
CA ILE A 158 10.64 3.58 -5.64
C ILE A 158 11.33 4.80 -6.24
N SER A 159 12.64 4.94 -6.05
CA SER A 159 13.42 6.04 -6.63
C SER A 159 13.28 6.05 -8.15
N GLU A 160 13.43 4.90 -8.78
CA GLU A 160 13.36 4.75 -10.23
C GLU A 160 11.96 4.99 -10.79
N LEU A 161 10.93 4.42 -10.16
CA LEU A 161 9.56 4.64 -10.60
C LEU A 161 9.14 6.09 -10.40
N SER A 162 9.54 6.73 -9.30
CA SER A 162 9.23 8.15 -9.06
C SER A 162 9.85 9.06 -10.13
N GLN A 163 11.08 8.77 -10.55
CA GLN A 163 11.74 9.50 -11.62
C GLN A 163 11.06 9.25 -12.98
N ASP A 164 10.72 8.00 -13.30
CA ASP A 164 10.13 7.62 -14.59
C ASP A 164 8.67 8.09 -14.74
N VAL A 165 7.88 8.06 -13.66
CA VAL A 165 6.43 8.33 -13.66
C VAL A 165 6.14 9.80 -13.34
N LEU A 166 6.83 10.37 -12.35
CA LEU A 166 6.54 11.71 -11.84
C LEU A 166 7.56 12.76 -12.31
N GLY A 167 8.68 12.34 -12.91
CA GLY A 167 9.78 13.24 -13.27
C GLY A 167 10.48 13.87 -12.06
N LYS A 168 10.28 13.32 -10.85
CA LYS A 168 10.81 13.86 -9.59
C LYS A 168 11.78 12.85 -8.97
N GLN A 169 12.94 13.32 -8.50
CA GLN A 169 13.77 12.54 -7.58
C GLN A 169 13.19 12.59 -6.17
N THR A 170 13.27 11.46 -5.48
CA THR A 170 12.69 11.29 -4.15
C THR A 170 13.81 11.09 -3.12
N ASP A 171 13.81 11.86 -2.03
CA ASP A 171 14.69 11.57 -0.89
C ASP A 171 14.16 10.36 -0.13
N ILE A 172 14.88 9.24 -0.22
CA ILE A 172 14.53 7.98 0.45
C ILE A 172 15.59 7.66 1.48
N ARG A 173 15.18 7.62 2.74
CA ARG A 173 16.04 7.30 3.89
C ARG A 173 15.73 5.91 4.38
N MET A 174 16.77 5.11 4.57
CA MET A 174 16.70 3.82 5.26
C MET A 174 17.17 4.03 6.70
N MET A 175 16.42 3.51 7.65
CA MET A 175 16.73 3.54 9.08
C MET A 175 16.79 2.10 9.58
N ASP A 176 17.84 1.76 10.32
CA ASP A 176 18.03 0.48 11.01
C ASP A 176 17.92 -0.78 10.13
N GLY A 177 18.02 -0.65 8.81
CA GLY A 177 17.95 -1.75 7.83
C GLY A 177 16.54 -2.25 7.50
N ASP A 178 15.56 -1.94 8.36
CA ASP A 178 14.20 -2.52 8.34
C ASP A 178 13.09 -1.46 8.34
N THR A 179 13.47 -0.18 8.29
CA THR A 179 12.54 0.94 8.13
C THR A 179 12.94 1.80 6.94
N ILE A 180 11.95 2.17 6.12
CA ILE A 180 12.14 3.03 4.96
C ILE A 180 11.18 4.22 5.08
N CYS A 181 11.71 5.43 4.95
CA CYS A 181 10.92 6.64 4.90
C CYS A 181 11.21 7.42 3.62
N PHE A 182 10.17 7.95 2.98
CA PHE A 182 10.28 8.82 1.82
C PHE A 182 9.10 9.76 1.70
N THR A 183 9.27 10.81 0.88
CA THR A 183 8.29 11.87 0.72
C THR A 183 8.10 12.24 -0.74
N PHE A 184 6.85 12.34 -1.19
CA PHE A 184 6.50 12.90 -2.49
C PHE A 184 5.81 14.25 -2.33
N SER A 185 6.11 15.20 -3.20
CA SER A 185 5.32 16.42 -3.32
C SER A 185 4.30 16.24 -4.42
N ALA A 186 3.02 16.52 -4.15
CA ALA A 186 1.96 16.58 -5.15
C ALA A 186 2.38 17.53 -6.29
#